data_AF-A0A4Q2DGT3-F1
#
_entry.id   AF-A0A4Q2DGT3-F1
#
_cell.length_a   1.000
_cell.length_b   1.000
_cell.length_c   1.000
_cell.angle_alpha   90.00
_cell.angle_beta   90.00
_cell.angle_gamma   90.00
#
_symmetry.space_group_name_H-M   'P 1'
#
loop_
_entity.id
_entity.type
_entity.pdbx_description
1 polymer ?
#
loop_
_entity_poly.entity_id
_entity_poly.type
_entity_poly.pdbx_seq_one_letter_code
_entity_poly.pdbx_strand_id
1 'polypeptide(L)'
;MRYYHTWEYYRESGPIILYVLGEEGIDVNRAERSLTNVTIPGAIAQATNGAVVVALEDFALNVKLAVPGGDGKGIRPHRSPWIFVGGSYSGVLAAFIMEQYPGIFWAAYASSAAVQLKIDFWQYWSTIEQYMPANCTADVKAVVSLIDGVLDSGNQTRMTEIKTQFGLGSLGTLDFV
;
A
#
# COMPACT_ATOMS: atom_id res chain seq x y z
N MET A 1 -19.13 4.34 -7.20
CA MET A 1 -17.79 3.89 -6.76
C MET A 1 -17.28 2.85 -7.76
N ARG A 2 -16.04 2.97 -8.23
CA ARG A 2 -15.44 2.04 -9.19
C ARG A 2 -14.88 0.83 -8.44
N TYR A 3 -15.14 -0.37 -8.95
CA TYR A 3 -14.59 -1.62 -8.44
C TYR A 3 -14.36 -2.59 -9.59
N TYR A 4 -13.49 -3.56 -9.37
CA TYR A 4 -13.22 -4.65 -10.30
C TYR A 4 -13.27 -5.96 -9.52
N HIS A 5 -13.70 -7.05 -10.14
CA HIS A 5 -13.82 -8.32 -9.45
C HIS A 5 -13.64 -9.51 -10.39
N THR A 6 -13.29 -10.64 -9.81
CA THR A 6 -13.29 -11.95 -10.47
C THR A 6 -13.96 -12.98 -9.59
N TRP A 7 -14.60 -13.96 -10.21
CA TRP A 7 -15.20 -15.13 -9.57
C TRP A 7 -14.67 -16.43 -10.17
N GLU A 8 -13.50 -16.39 -10.82
CA GLU A 8 -12.89 -17.54 -11.51
C GLU A 8 -12.82 -18.79 -10.62
N TYR A 9 -12.52 -18.62 -9.33
CA TYR A 9 -12.37 -19.71 -8.37
C TYR A 9 -13.53 -19.82 -7.37
N TYR A 10 -14.52 -18.93 -7.46
CA TYR A 10 -15.54 -18.80 -6.44
C TYR A 10 -16.48 -20.01 -6.41
N ARG A 11 -16.67 -20.57 -5.22
CA ARG A 11 -17.73 -21.54 -4.92
C ARG A 11 -18.67 -20.97 -3.88
N GLU A 12 -19.89 -21.51 -3.82
CA GLU A 12 -20.88 -21.08 -2.84
C GLU A 12 -20.32 -21.12 -1.42
N SER A 13 -20.58 -20.07 -0.64
CA SER A 13 -20.02 -19.84 0.71
C SER A 13 -18.50 -19.58 0.79
N GLY A 14 -17.80 -19.50 -0.34
CA GLY A 14 -16.39 -19.10 -0.40
C GLY A 14 -16.17 -17.65 0.10
N PRO A 15 -14.95 -17.31 0.56
CA PRO A 15 -14.65 -15.98 1.07
C PRO A 15 -14.62 -14.92 -0.04
N ILE A 16 -14.86 -13.67 0.36
CA ILE A 16 -14.62 -12.50 -0.48
C ILE A 16 -13.34 -11.83 -0.03
N ILE A 17 -12.38 -11.77 -0.94
CA ILE A 17 -11.09 -11.14 -0.73
C ILE A 17 -11.20 -9.70 -1.22
N LEU A 18 -11.39 -8.78 -0.29
CA LEU A 18 -11.37 -7.36 -0.57
C LEU A 18 -9.93 -6.88 -0.59
N TYR A 19 -9.48 -6.37 -1.74
CA TYR A 19 -8.16 -5.81 -1.91
C TYR A 19 -8.23 -4.31 -2.18
N VAL A 20 -7.45 -3.53 -1.43
CA VAL A 20 -7.33 -2.08 -1.60
C VAL A 20 -5.93 -1.73 -2.11
N LEU A 21 -5.86 -1.03 -3.24
CA LEU A 21 -4.60 -0.75 -3.95
C LEU A 21 -3.66 0.24 -3.24
N GLY A 22 -4.11 0.95 -2.22
CA GLY A 22 -3.28 1.88 -1.45
C GLY A 22 -3.49 3.34 -1.86
N GLU A 23 -2.39 4.07 -2.07
CA GLU A 23 -2.33 5.54 -2.14
C GLU A 23 -2.80 6.16 -3.47
N GLU A 24 -3.35 5.34 -4.37
CA GLU A 24 -3.68 5.76 -5.74
C GLU A 24 -5.11 5.36 -6.15
N GLY A 25 -5.61 6.02 -7.19
CA GLY A 25 -6.91 5.70 -7.80
C GLY A 25 -6.92 4.33 -8.49
N ILE A 26 -8.11 3.71 -8.55
CA ILE A 26 -8.29 2.39 -9.17
C ILE A 26 -8.50 2.53 -10.70
N ASP A 27 -7.61 1.92 -11.47
CA ASP A 27 -7.75 1.69 -12.90
C ASP A 27 -7.72 0.19 -13.26
N VAL A 28 -8.12 -0.12 -14.50
CA VAL A 28 -8.28 -1.51 -14.96
C VAL A 28 -6.95 -2.26 -15.01
N ASN A 29 -5.85 -1.63 -15.46
CA ASN A 29 -4.56 -2.28 -15.62
C ASN A 29 -3.97 -2.69 -14.27
N ARG A 30 -4.16 -1.86 -13.25
CA ARG A 30 -3.72 -2.15 -11.88
C ARG A 30 -4.62 -3.17 -11.18
N ALA A 31 -5.92 -3.11 -11.43
CA ALA A 31 -6.87 -4.05 -10.87
C ALA A 31 -6.68 -5.45 -11.44
N GLU A 32 -6.49 -5.59 -12.76
CA GLU A 32 -6.38 -6.88 -13.46
C GLU A 32 -5.35 -7.81 -12.82
N ARG A 33 -4.15 -7.31 -12.51
CA ARG A 33 -3.11 -8.15 -11.90
C ARG A 33 -3.56 -8.71 -10.55
N SER A 34 -4.26 -7.90 -9.76
CA SER A 34 -4.77 -8.28 -8.43
C SER A 34 -5.93 -9.28 -8.49
N LEU A 35 -6.58 -9.41 -9.66
CA LEU A 35 -7.65 -10.37 -9.91
C LEU A 35 -7.12 -11.74 -10.37
N THR A 36 -5.82 -11.90 -10.61
CA THR A 36 -5.22 -13.17 -11.04
C THR A 36 -4.44 -13.82 -9.90
N ASN A 37 -4.21 -15.13 -10.01
CA ASN A 37 -3.46 -15.90 -9.00
C ASN A 37 -1.95 -15.59 -8.94
N VAL A 38 -1.43 -14.65 -9.73
CA VAL A 38 -0.04 -14.18 -9.65
C VAL A 38 0.18 -13.17 -8.51
N THR A 39 -0.87 -12.84 -7.77
CA THR A 39 -0.83 -11.92 -6.62
C THR A 39 -1.44 -12.59 -5.38
N ILE A 40 -1.08 -12.09 -4.20
CA ILE A 40 -1.59 -12.57 -2.91
C ILE A 40 -3.14 -12.66 -2.89
N PRO A 41 -3.91 -11.61 -3.24
CA PRO A 41 -5.37 -11.70 -3.19
C PRO A 41 -5.93 -12.81 -4.11
N GLY A 42 -5.43 -12.94 -5.35
CA GLY A 42 -5.85 -14.00 -6.26
C GLY A 42 -5.41 -15.40 -5.82
N ALA A 43 -4.23 -15.55 -5.23
CA ALA A 43 -3.76 -16.81 -4.68
C ALA A 43 -4.61 -17.25 -3.47
N ILE A 44 -4.98 -16.31 -2.58
CA ILE A 44 -5.90 -16.58 -1.47
C ILE A 44 -7.26 -17.01 -2.03
N ALA A 45 -7.81 -16.29 -3.01
CA ALA A 45 -9.08 -16.66 -3.63
C ALA A 45 -9.03 -18.05 -4.26
N GLN A 46 -7.96 -18.39 -5.01
CA GLN A 46 -7.79 -19.71 -5.59
C GLN A 46 -7.73 -20.82 -4.53
N ALA A 47 -6.94 -20.62 -3.46
CA ALA A 47 -6.78 -21.62 -2.41
C ALA A 47 -8.03 -21.84 -1.55
N THR A 48 -8.89 -20.82 -1.45
CA THR A 48 -10.06 -20.82 -0.56
C THR A 48 -11.39 -20.98 -1.30
N ASN A 49 -11.36 -21.18 -2.61
CA ASN A 49 -12.54 -21.13 -3.48
C ASN A 49 -13.32 -19.80 -3.35
N GLY A 50 -12.59 -18.70 -3.18
CA GLY A 50 -13.11 -17.35 -2.97
C GLY A 50 -13.20 -16.53 -4.26
N ALA A 51 -13.66 -15.29 -4.10
CA ALA A 51 -13.67 -14.26 -5.14
C ALA A 51 -12.78 -13.09 -4.72
N VAL A 52 -12.17 -12.40 -5.69
CA VAL A 52 -11.43 -11.16 -5.42
C VAL A 52 -12.27 -9.97 -5.84
N VAL A 53 -12.26 -8.94 -4.99
CA VAL A 53 -12.84 -7.64 -5.29
C VAL A 53 -11.82 -6.57 -4.98
N VAL A 54 -11.49 -5.78 -6.00
CA VAL A 54 -10.61 -4.62 -5.88
C VAL A 54 -11.49 -3.37 -5.81
N ALA A 55 -11.48 -2.70 -4.66
CA ALA A 55 -12.27 -1.50 -4.41
C ALA A 55 -11.57 -0.61 -3.36
N LEU A 56 -12.11 0.57 -3.06
CA LEU A 56 -11.63 1.40 -1.93
C LEU A 56 -12.28 0.97 -0.62
N GLU A 57 -11.76 1.46 0.51
CA GLU A 57 -12.15 1.03 1.86
C GLU A 57 -13.67 1.05 2.16
N ASP A 58 -14.40 2.08 1.72
CA ASP A 58 -15.84 2.23 2.00
C ASP A 58 -16.76 1.28 1.22
N PHE A 59 -16.19 0.47 0.34
CA PHE A 59 -16.93 -0.40 -0.55
C PHE A 59 -17.67 -1.52 0.19
N ALA A 60 -17.04 -2.12 1.20
CA ALA A 60 -17.61 -3.24 1.95
C ALA A 60 -18.90 -2.86 2.69
N LEU A 61 -19.05 -1.58 3.06
CA LEU A 61 -20.22 -1.08 3.78
C LEU A 61 -21.45 -0.91 2.88
N ASN A 62 -21.25 -0.72 1.57
CA ASN A 62 -22.30 -0.22 0.68
C ASN A 62 -22.60 -1.12 -0.53
N VAL A 63 -21.81 -2.17 -0.76
CA VAL A 63 -21.92 -2.98 -1.98
C VAL A 63 -23.00 -4.07 -1.93
N LYS A 64 -23.65 -4.28 -3.07
CA LYS A 64 -24.39 -5.49 -3.43
C LYS A 64 -23.71 -6.16 -4.63
N LEU A 65 -22.83 -7.13 -4.39
CA LEU A 65 -22.14 -7.85 -5.48
C LEU A 65 -23.04 -8.95 -6.06
N ALA A 66 -23.30 -8.92 -7.35
CA ALA A 66 -23.91 -10.04 -8.06
C ALA A 66 -22.84 -11.12 -8.29
N VAL A 67 -23.09 -12.33 -7.79
CA VAL A 67 -22.24 -13.51 -7.99
C VAL A 67 -23.05 -14.69 -8.51
N PRO A 68 -22.42 -15.65 -9.22
CA PRO A 68 -23.07 -16.88 -9.63
C PRO A 68 -23.65 -17.63 -8.42
N GLY A 69 -24.94 -17.97 -8.45
CA GLY A 69 -25.66 -18.66 -7.37
C GLY A 69 -26.32 -17.78 -6.29
N GLY A 70 -26.24 -16.44 -6.41
CA GLY A 70 -26.91 -15.53 -5.47
C GLY A 70 -28.41 -15.35 -5.78
N ASP A 71 -29.23 -15.24 -4.73
CA ASP A 71 -30.68 -14.96 -4.77
C ASP A 71 -31.05 -13.53 -5.25
N GLY A 72 -30.18 -12.87 -6.01
CA GLY A 72 -30.34 -11.47 -6.42
C GLY A 72 -30.17 -10.44 -5.30
N LYS A 73 -29.88 -10.85 -4.05
CA LYS A 73 -29.71 -9.92 -2.90
C LYS A 73 -28.27 -9.50 -2.62
N GLY A 74 -27.32 -10.00 -3.41
CA GLY A 74 -25.89 -9.73 -3.35
C GLY A 74 -25.16 -10.42 -2.18
N ILE A 75 -23.85 -10.62 -2.29
CA ILE A 75 -23.04 -11.13 -1.17
C ILE A 75 -22.99 -10.07 -0.06
N ARG A 76 -23.32 -10.48 1.17
CA ARG A 76 -23.18 -9.67 2.39
C ARG A 76 -22.18 -10.33 3.34
N PRO A 77 -21.53 -9.57 4.24
CA PRO A 77 -20.62 -10.11 5.26
C PRO A 77 -21.18 -11.25 6.11
N HIS A 78 -22.51 -11.35 6.24
CA HIS A 78 -23.16 -12.42 7.01
C HIS A 78 -23.43 -13.72 6.25
N ARG A 79 -23.13 -13.81 4.95
CA ARG A 79 -23.32 -15.04 4.13
C ARG A 79 -22.01 -15.65 3.64
N SER A 80 -20.98 -14.84 3.45
CA SER A 80 -19.64 -15.27 3.07
C SER A 80 -18.64 -14.54 3.96
N PRO A 81 -17.56 -15.18 4.42
CA PRO A 81 -16.52 -14.49 5.18
C PRO A 81 -15.79 -13.47 4.30
N TRP A 82 -15.61 -12.25 4.79
CA TRP A 82 -14.84 -11.21 4.09
C TRP A 82 -13.43 -11.15 4.67
N ILE A 83 -12.42 -11.16 3.80
CA ILE A 83 -11.02 -11.03 4.16
C ILE A 83 -10.50 -9.72 3.57
N PHE A 84 -10.01 -8.83 4.41
CA PHE A 84 -9.37 -7.59 3.96
C PHE A 84 -7.89 -7.86 3.66
N VAL A 85 -7.42 -7.49 2.47
CA VAL A 85 -6.02 -7.64 2.07
C VAL A 85 -5.48 -6.28 1.67
N GLY A 86 -4.33 -5.89 2.23
CA GLY A 86 -3.70 -4.61 1.93
C GLY A 86 -2.19 -4.61 2.20
N GLY A 87 -1.49 -3.69 1.54
CA GLY A 87 -0.05 -3.49 1.66
C GLY A 87 0.29 -2.02 1.88
N SER A 88 1.39 -1.72 2.59
CA SER A 88 1.80 -0.33 2.89
C SER A 88 0.64 0.42 3.58
N TYR A 89 0.20 1.56 3.05
CA TYR A 89 -0.98 2.30 3.52
C TYR A 89 -2.25 1.43 3.61
N SER A 90 -2.57 0.63 2.59
CA SER A 90 -3.76 -0.24 2.66
C SER A 90 -3.59 -1.39 3.65
N GLY A 91 -2.35 -1.75 4.01
CA GLY A 91 -2.06 -2.65 5.11
C GLY A 91 -2.37 -2.02 6.46
N VAL A 92 -2.08 -0.73 6.65
CA VAL A 92 -2.49 0.02 7.85
C VAL A 92 -4.02 0.07 7.94
N LEU A 93 -4.70 0.35 6.83
CA LEU A 93 -6.17 0.30 6.77
C LEU A 93 -6.72 -1.08 7.14
N ALA A 94 -6.10 -2.15 6.63
CA ALA A 94 -6.48 -3.53 6.95
C ALA A 94 -6.40 -3.81 8.46
N ALA A 95 -5.34 -3.35 9.13
CA ALA A 95 -5.19 -3.49 10.57
C ALA A 95 -6.19 -2.61 11.36
N PHE A 96 -6.34 -1.35 10.96
CA PHE A 96 -7.18 -0.38 11.68
C PHE A 96 -8.67 -0.71 11.57
N ILE A 97 -9.14 -1.19 10.42
CA ILE A 97 -10.54 -1.59 10.24
C ILE A 97 -10.91 -2.76 11.16
N MET A 98 -10.00 -3.72 11.37
CA MET A 98 -10.26 -4.85 12.29
C MET A 98 -10.44 -4.37 13.73
N GLU A 99 -9.75 -3.30 14.14
CA GLU A 99 -9.85 -2.72 15.49
C GLU A 99 -11.06 -1.79 15.63
N GLN A 100 -11.26 -0.88 14.68
CA GLN A 100 -12.29 0.15 14.76
C GLN A 100 -13.70 -0.38 14.45
N TYR A 101 -13.80 -1.40 13.60
CA TYR A 101 -15.07 -1.97 13.14
C TYR A 101 -15.09 -3.50 13.32
N PRO A 102 -15.07 -3.98 14.57
CA PRO A 102 -15.03 -5.42 14.83
C PRO A 102 -16.27 -6.12 14.27
N GLY A 103 -16.07 -7.30 13.67
CA GLY A 103 -17.15 -8.14 13.15
C GLY A 103 -17.60 -7.85 11.71
N ILE A 104 -17.03 -6.84 11.03
CA ILE A 104 -17.27 -6.62 9.60
C ILE A 104 -16.48 -7.60 8.74
N PHE A 105 -15.18 -7.74 9.02
CA PHE A 105 -14.29 -8.66 8.34
C PHE A 105 -13.98 -9.86 9.23
N TRP A 106 -13.86 -11.03 8.62
CA TRP A 106 -13.51 -12.27 9.29
C TRP A 106 -12.01 -12.32 9.62
N ALA A 107 -11.17 -11.80 8.71
CA ALA A 107 -9.73 -11.66 8.92
C ALA A 107 -9.17 -10.51 8.06
N ALA A 108 -7.95 -10.09 8.39
CA ALA A 108 -7.19 -9.16 7.59
C ALA A 108 -5.74 -9.64 7.37
N TYR A 109 -5.20 -9.36 6.18
CA TYR A 109 -3.80 -9.51 5.84
C TYR A 109 -3.19 -8.11 5.63
N ALA A 110 -2.42 -7.66 6.62
CA ALA A 110 -1.80 -6.34 6.67
C ALA A 110 -0.29 -6.45 6.36
N SER A 111 0.07 -6.42 5.07
CA SER A 111 1.47 -6.57 4.64
C SER A 111 2.22 -5.24 4.73
N SER A 112 3.44 -5.25 5.27
CA SER A 112 4.30 -4.05 5.34
C SER A 112 3.57 -2.82 5.92
N ALA A 113 2.66 -3.06 6.86
CA ALA A 113 1.78 -2.04 7.42
C ALA A 113 2.50 -1.26 8.53
N ALA A 114 2.73 0.03 8.33
CA ALA A 114 3.29 0.93 9.34
C ALA A 114 2.23 1.33 10.38
N VAL A 115 1.72 0.37 11.15
CA VAL A 115 0.65 0.59 12.14
C VAL A 115 1.09 1.44 13.34
N GLN A 116 2.41 1.51 13.58
CA GLN A 116 3.01 2.41 14.56
C GLN A 116 3.54 3.64 13.85
N LEU A 117 2.72 4.70 13.85
CA LEU A 117 3.11 5.99 13.27
C LEU A 117 4.15 6.65 14.16
N LYS A 118 5.37 6.84 13.62
CA LYS A 118 6.45 7.59 14.26
C LYS A 118 6.73 8.83 13.43
N ILE A 119 6.59 10.01 14.05
CA ILE A 119 6.87 11.29 13.40
C ILE A 119 8.36 11.38 13.05
N ASP A 120 9.21 11.04 14.02
CA ASP A 120 10.63 10.85 13.83
C ASP A 120 10.93 9.34 13.85
N PHE A 121 11.20 8.79 12.67
CA PHE A 121 11.50 7.37 12.50
C PHE A 121 12.93 7.13 12.01
N TRP A 122 13.90 7.76 12.66
CA TRP A 122 15.32 7.57 12.35
C TRP A 122 15.77 6.09 12.29
N GLN A 123 15.14 5.18 13.07
CA GLN A 123 15.51 3.76 13.08
C GLN A 123 15.30 3.07 11.72
N TYR A 124 14.38 3.58 10.90
CA TYR A 124 14.19 3.11 9.52
C TYR A 124 15.49 3.26 8.71
N TRP A 125 16.12 4.43 8.82
CA TRP A 125 17.37 4.75 8.13
C TRP A 125 18.56 4.01 8.71
N SER A 126 18.64 3.83 10.03
CA SER A 126 19.74 3.07 10.65
C SER A 126 19.81 1.62 10.17
N THR A 127 18.66 1.00 9.94
CA THR A 127 18.61 -0.37 9.40
C THR A 127 19.15 -0.40 7.97
N ILE A 128 18.73 0.55 7.13
CA ILE A 128 19.22 0.66 5.74
C ILE A 128 20.74 0.86 5.73
N GLU A 129 21.24 1.78 6.56
CA GLU A 129 22.67 2.06 6.71
C GLU A 129 23.47 0.82 7.10
N GLN A 130 22.95 0.01 8.03
CA GLN A 130 23.63 -1.18 8.53
C GLN A 130 23.78 -2.29 7.47
N TYR A 131 22.81 -2.43 6.58
CA TYR A 131 22.76 -3.54 5.61
C TYR A 131 23.14 -3.13 4.19
N MET A 132 23.29 -1.84 3.90
CA MET A 132 23.80 -1.35 2.62
C MET A 132 25.31 -1.63 2.51
N PRO A 133 25.85 -1.89 1.29
CA PRO A 133 27.29 -2.04 1.10
C PRO A 133 28.08 -0.88 1.73
N ALA A 134 29.18 -1.21 2.41
CA ALA A 134 29.92 -0.23 3.20
C ALA A 134 30.42 0.98 2.37
N ASN A 135 30.82 0.74 1.12
CA ASN A 135 31.21 1.81 0.20
C ASN A 135 30.02 2.71 -0.18
N CYS A 136 28.87 2.12 -0.52
CA CYS A 136 27.66 2.87 -0.84
C CYS A 136 27.19 3.72 0.35
N THR A 137 27.23 3.15 1.55
CA THR A 137 26.89 3.88 2.79
C THR A 137 27.85 5.04 3.06
N ALA A 138 29.16 4.83 2.84
CA ALA A 138 30.16 5.89 2.98
C ALA A 138 29.95 7.03 1.98
N ASP A 139 29.65 6.70 0.72
CA ASP A 139 29.40 7.68 -0.34
C ASP A 139 28.13 8.50 -0.05
N VAL A 140 27.04 7.86 0.37
CA VAL A 140 25.80 8.56 0.76
C VAL A 140 26.05 9.52 1.92
N LYS A 141 26.77 9.08 2.97
CA LYS A 141 27.14 9.95 4.10
C LYS A 141 28.02 11.12 3.69
N ALA A 142 28.93 10.93 2.74
CA ALA A 142 29.78 12.00 2.23
C ALA A 142 28.97 13.04 1.46
N VAL A 143 27.98 12.60 0.66
CA VAL A 143 27.05 13.50 -0.04
C VAL A 143 26.21 14.31 0.95
N VAL A 144 25.62 13.66 1.96
CA VAL A 144 24.85 14.33 3.01
C VAL A 144 25.72 15.38 3.73
N SER A 145 26.93 14.98 4.16
CA SER A 145 27.86 15.90 4.85
C SER A 145 28.27 17.11 3.99
N LEU A 146 28.41 16.93 2.68
CA LEU A 146 28.69 18.03 1.75
C LEU A 146 27.51 19.00 1.68
N ILE A 147 26.28 18.49 1.56
CA ILE A 147 25.07 19.30 1.47
C ILE A 147 24.89 20.09 2.77
N ASP A 148 24.96 19.42 3.92
CA ASP A 148 24.84 20.03 5.25
C ASP A 148 25.88 21.14 5.46
N GLY A 149 27.15 20.87 5.12
CA GLY A 149 28.22 21.85 5.27
C GLY A 149 28.02 23.11 4.39
N VAL A 150 27.43 22.96 3.19
CA VAL A 150 27.13 24.11 2.34
C VAL A 150 25.91 24.89 2.85
N LEU A 151 24.88 24.18 3.35
CA LEU A 151 23.72 24.80 3.99
C LEU A 151 24.15 25.66 5.20
N ASP A 152 24.95 25.07 6.10
CA ASP A 152 25.44 25.74 7.30
C ASP A 152 26.31 26.96 6.99
N SER A 153 27.06 26.91 5.89
CA SER A 153 27.90 28.04 5.44
C SER A 153 27.09 29.21 4.86
N GLY A 154 25.82 29.01 4.50
CA GLY A 154 24.98 30.00 3.82
C GLY A 154 25.41 30.30 2.36
N ASN A 155 26.29 29.50 1.76
CA ASN A 155 26.82 29.74 0.42
C ASN A 155 25.81 29.36 -0.68
N GLN A 156 24.99 30.34 -1.08
CA GLN A 156 23.90 30.11 -2.04
C GLN A 156 24.37 29.79 -3.47
N THR A 157 25.54 30.29 -3.87
CA THR A 157 26.13 29.94 -5.17
C THR A 157 26.44 28.45 -5.20
N ARG A 158 27.09 27.95 -4.15
CA ARG A 158 27.44 26.53 -4.05
C ARG A 158 26.21 25.63 -3.90
N MET A 159 25.18 26.07 -3.16
CA MET A 159 23.89 25.35 -3.14
C MET A 159 23.25 25.29 -4.52
N THR A 160 23.31 26.37 -5.30
CA THR A 160 22.75 26.38 -6.66
C THR A 160 23.51 25.44 -7.60
N GLU A 161 24.84 25.38 -7.49
CA GLU A 161 25.66 24.40 -8.21
C GLU A 161 25.28 22.96 -7.85
N ILE A 162 25.16 22.64 -6.56
CA ILE A 162 24.76 21.31 -6.10
C ILE A 162 23.37 20.95 -6.65
N LYS A 163 22.37 21.82 -6.44
CA LYS A 163 21.02 21.61 -6.99
C LYS A 163 21.05 21.33 -8.50
N THR A 164 21.87 22.08 -9.24
CA THR A 164 22.03 21.89 -10.69
C THR A 164 22.66 20.53 -11.03
N GLN A 165 23.65 20.06 -10.27
CA GLN A 165 24.24 18.72 -10.44
C GLN A 165 23.21 17.60 -10.22
N PHE A 166 22.28 17.78 -9.29
CA PHE A 166 21.15 16.86 -9.08
C PHE A 166 20.02 17.03 -10.11
N GLY A 167 20.11 18.00 -11.02
CA GLY A 167 19.04 18.32 -11.98
C GLY A 167 17.84 19.07 -11.37
N LEU A 168 18.02 19.61 -10.16
CA LEU A 168 16.98 20.24 -9.33
C LEU A 168 17.23 21.75 -9.13
N GLY A 169 17.93 22.40 -10.07
CA GLY A 169 18.32 23.82 -9.98
C GLY A 169 17.15 24.79 -9.79
N SER A 170 15.93 24.41 -10.21
CA SER A 170 14.71 25.21 -10.06
C SER A 170 14.08 25.16 -8.67
N LEU A 171 14.48 24.22 -7.80
CA LEU A 171 13.89 24.09 -6.47
C LEU A 171 14.38 25.18 -5.52
N GLY A 172 13.48 25.59 -4.62
CA GLY A 172 13.84 26.32 -3.42
C GLY A 172 14.78 25.47 -2.56
N THR A 173 15.64 26.10 -1.77
CA THR A 173 16.60 25.35 -0.94
C THR A 173 15.89 24.44 0.07
N LEU A 174 14.74 24.87 0.63
CA LEU A 174 13.93 24.05 1.55
C LEU A 174 13.28 22.83 0.87
N ASP A 175 12.96 22.92 -0.42
CA ASP A 175 12.37 21.80 -1.16
C ASP A 175 13.45 20.82 -1.67
N PHE A 176 14.71 21.24 -1.66
CA PHE A 176 15.84 20.43 -2.08
C PHE A 176 16.43 19.59 -0.94
N VAL A 177 16.25 20.00 0.32
CA VAL A 177 16.85 19.38 1.50
C VAL A 177 15.84 18.55 2.29
#